data_AF-A0A137Q283-F1
#
_entry.id   AF-A0A137Q283-F1
#
_cell.length_a   1.000
_cell.length_b   1.000
_cell.length_c   1.000
_cell.angle_alpha   90.00
_cell.angle_beta   90.00
_cell.angle_gamma   90.00
#
_symmetry.space_group_name_H-M   'P 1'
#
loop_
_entity.id
_entity.type
_entity.pdbx_description
1 polymer ?
#
loop_
_entity_poly.entity_id
_entity_poly.type
_entity_poly.pdbx_seq_one_letter_code
_entity_poly.pdbx_strand_id
1 'polypeptide(L)'
;MLMRMRWDVSALNLGMIAAYYNISYVTVKVYTLSFKERTKLKGLLEVVSSSAEFETIPIHCHEGVLLRRIADLFSFFFFSFLFFFSVS
;
A
#
# COMPACT_ATOMS: atom_id res chain seq x y z
N MET A 1 -42.80 -9.63 -19.31
CA MET A 1 -41.63 -9.04 -20.00
C MET A 1 -40.58 -8.70 -18.95
N LEU A 2 -39.71 -9.65 -18.61
CA LEU A 2 -38.63 -9.41 -17.65
C LEU A 2 -37.48 -8.73 -18.40
N MET A 3 -37.31 -7.43 -18.20
CA MET A 3 -36.05 -6.75 -18.52
C MET A 3 -34.97 -7.36 -17.62
N ARG A 4 -34.30 -8.38 -18.14
CA ARG A 4 -33.07 -8.90 -17.56
C ARG A 4 -32.02 -7.82 -17.80
N MET A 5 -31.90 -6.87 -16.86
CA MET A 5 -30.79 -5.93 -16.79
C MET A 5 -29.52 -6.78 -16.75
N ARG A 6 -28.88 -6.95 -17.90
CA ARG A 6 -27.59 -7.60 -18.02
C ARG A 6 -26.62 -6.59 -17.44
N TRP A 7 -26.17 -6.83 -16.22
CA TRP A 7 -25.07 -6.09 -15.63
C TRP A 7 -23.82 -6.48 -16.43
N ASP A 8 -23.54 -5.75 -17.51
CA ASP A 8 -22.31 -5.92 -18.27
C ASP A 8 -21.16 -5.33 -17.42
N VAL A 9 -20.62 -6.17 -16.54
CA VAL A 9 -19.43 -5.85 -15.73
C VAL A 9 -18.21 -6.36 -16.48
N SER A 10 -17.40 -5.42 -16.98
CA SER A 10 -16.10 -5.73 -17.59
C SER A 10 -14.98 -5.50 -16.58
N ALA A 11 -14.02 -6.42 -16.52
CA ALA A 11 -12.86 -6.27 -15.66
C ALA A 11 -11.97 -5.11 -16.15
N LEU A 12 -11.70 -4.14 -15.28
CA LEU A 12 -10.80 -3.03 -15.58
C LEU A 12 -9.34 -3.52 -15.51
N ASN A 13 -8.44 -2.94 -16.31
CA ASN A 13 -7.01 -3.29 -16.33
C ASN A 13 -6.38 -3.34 -14.92
N LEU A 14 -6.71 -2.36 -14.07
CA LEU A 14 -6.26 -2.32 -12.68
C LEU A 14 -6.80 -3.49 -11.84
N GLY A 15 -8.05 -3.90 -12.09
CA GLY A 15 -8.67 -5.04 -11.41
C GLY A 15 -8.06 -6.37 -11.84
N MET A 16 -7.69 -6.50 -13.12
CA MET A 16 -6.96 -7.67 -13.63
C MET A 16 -5.58 -7.79 -13.00
N ILE A 17 -4.84 -6.68 -12.88
CA ILE A 17 -3.52 -6.64 -12.23
C ILE A 17 -3.64 -6.96 -10.73
N ALA A 18 -4.62 -6.39 -10.04
CA ALA A 18 -4.87 -6.64 -8.62
C ALA A 18 -5.11 -8.13 -8.34
N ALA A 19 -5.97 -8.78 -9.15
CA ALA A 19 -6.26 -10.20 -9.02
C ALA A 19 -5.06 -11.09 -9.33
N TYR A 20 -4.21 -10.70 -10.29
CA TYR A 20 -3.02 -11.47 -10.66
C TYR A 20 -1.96 -11.48 -9.56
N TYR A 21 -1.73 -10.34 -8.90
CA TYR A 21 -0.72 -10.20 -7.84
C TYR A 21 -1.25 -10.42 -6.43
N ASN A 22 -2.54 -10.77 -6.29
CA ASN A 22 -3.20 -10.92 -4.99
C ASN A 22 -3.04 -9.67 -4.11
N ILE A 23 -3.21 -8.49 -4.70
CA ILE A 23 -3.12 -7.20 -4.00
C ILE A 23 -4.54 -6.70 -3.74
N SER A 24 -4.79 -6.18 -2.54
CA SER A 24 -6.09 -5.57 -2.21
C SER A 24 -6.45 -4.42 -3.16
N TYR A 25 -7.72 -4.35 -3.53
CA TYR A 25 -8.27 -3.25 -4.34
C TYR A 25 -7.99 -1.88 -3.73
N VAL A 26 -7.97 -1.80 -2.39
CA VAL A 26 -7.68 -0.57 -1.65
C VAL A 26 -6.26 -0.08 -1.98
N THR A 27 -5.28 -0.97 -1.95
CA THR A 27 -3.88 -0.68 -2.26
C THR A 27 -3.70 -0.23 -3.71
N VAL A 28 -4.31 -0.94 -4.68
CA VAL A 28 -4.21 -0.58 -6.10
C VAL A 28 -4.87 0.78 -6.39
N LYS A 29 -5.96 1.10 -5.70
CA LYS A 29 -6.60 2.42 -5.77
C LYS A 29 -5.69 3.52 -5.25
N VAL A 30 -5.03 3.30 -4.11
CA VAL A 30 -4.04 4.25 -3.55
C VAL A 30 -2.85 4.43 -4.51
N TYR A 31 -2.33 3.35 -5.10
CA TYR A 31 -1.25 3.42 -6.08
C TYR A 31 -1.63 4.26 -7.30
N THR A 32 -2.85 4.06 -7.81
CA THR A 32 -3.36 4.82 -8.97
C THR A 32 -3.49 6.31 -8.66
N LEU A 33 -3.83 6.68 -7.43
CA LEU A 33 -3.97 8.08 -7.00
C LEU A 33 -2.60 8.72 -6.72
N SER A 34 -1.64 7.94 -6.22
CA SER A 34 -0.34 8.44 -5.78
C SER A 34 0.74 8.41 -6.87
N PHE A 35 0.64 7.51 -7.86
CA PHE A 35 1.59 7.47 -8.97
C PHE A 35 1.29 8.58 -9.98
N LYS A 36 2.30 9.40 -10.24
CA LYS A 36 2.32 10.40 -11.31
C LYS A 36 3.49 10.08 -12.23
N GLU A 37 3.43 10.48 -13.49
CA GLU A 37 4.52 10.22 -14.47
C GLU A 37 5.92 10.71 -14.02
N ARG A 38 6.00 11.58 -13.01
CA ARG A 38 7.25 12.09 -12.42
C ARG A 38 7.55 11.59 -11.01
N THR A 39 6.89 10.54 -10.51
CA THR A 39 7.23 9.99 -9.19
C THR A 39 8.63 9.42 -9.18
N LYS A 40 9.52 10.05 -8.41
CA LYS A 40 10.88 9.55 -8.15
C LYS A 40 10.79 8.26 -7.33
N LEU A 41 11.81 7.41 -7.40
CA LEU A 41 11.93 6.17 -6.62
C LEU A 41 11.60 6.36 -5.13
N LYS A 42 11.96 7.51 -4.56
CA LYS A 42 11.64 7.89 -3.18
C LYS A 42 10.12 7.88 -2.89
N GLY A 43 9.32 8.49 -3.76
CA GLY A 43 7.86 8.54 -3.60
C GLY A 43 7.20 7.20 -3.91
N LEU A 44 7.80 6.40 -4.81
CA LEU A 44 7.35 5.02 -5.04
C LEU A 44 7.48 4.18 -3.77
N LEU A 45 8.66 4.25 -3.12
CA LEU A 45 8.93 3.50 -1.89
C LEU A 45 8.01 3.92 -0.75
N GLU A 46 7.74 5.22 -0.62
CA GLU A 46 6.81 5.76 0.38
C GLU A 46 5.39 5.24 0.19
N VAL A 47 4.88 5.23 -1.05
CA VAL A 47 3.53 4.74 -1.36
C VAL A 47 3.44 3.22 -1.16
N VAL A 48 4.45 2.46 -1.58
CA VAL A 48 4.48 1.00 -1.41
C VAL A 48 4.54 0.62 0.07
N SER A 49 5.43 1.25 0.84
CA SER A 49 5.57 0.98 2.29
C SER A 49 4.34 1.35 3.11
N SER A 50 3.49 2.25 2.62
CA SER A 50 2.21 2.62 3.25
C SER A 50 1.04 1.70 2.87
N SER A 51 1.26 0.60 2.14
CA SER A 51 0.18 -0.27 1.68
C SER A 51 -0.47 -1.05 2.82
N ALA A 52 -1.77 -1.29 2.70
CA ALA A 52 -2.56 -2.04 3.69
C ALA A 52 -2.06 -3.48 3.92
N GLU A 53 -1.33 -4.06 2.96
CA GLU A 53 -0.70 -5.39 3.12
C GLU A 53 0.38 -5.42 4.21
N PHE A 54 0.96 -4.27 4.56
CA PHE A 54 2.02 -4.17 5.58
C PHE A 54 1.47 -3.94 6.99
N GLU A 55 0.17 -3.70 7.15
CA GLU A 55 -0.47 -3.52 8.46
C GLU A 55 -0.55 -4.82 9.27
N THR A 56 -0.56 -5.98 8.61
CA THR A 56 -0.55 -7.29 9.29
C THR A 56 0.83 -7.72 9.79
N ILE A 57 1.89 -6.95 9.54
CA ILE A 57 3.24 -7.32 9.98
C ILE A 57 3.36 -6.98 11.47
N PRO A 58 3.50 -7.98 12.36
CA PRO A 58 3.65 -7.72 13.78
C PRO A 58 5.01 -7.08 14.05
N ILE A 59 5.01 -5.95 14.75
CA ILE A 59 6.24 -5.34 15.27
C ILE A 59 6.44 -5.84 16.69
N HIS A 60 7.50 -6.61 16.93
CA HIS A 60 7.78 -7.08 18.28
C HIS A 60 8.36 -5.95 19.15
N CYS A 61 7.93 -5.90 20.42
CA CYS A 61 8.27 -4.82 21.36
C CYS A 61 9.79 -4.63 21.60
N HIS A 62 10.61 -5.65 21.32
CA HIS A 62 12.07 -5.59 21.42
C HIS A 62 12.77 -5.16 20.12
N GLU A 63 12.06 -5.04 19.00
CA GLU A 63 12.65 -4.70 17.70
C GLU A 63 12.68 -3.20 17.43
N GLY A 64 11.98 -2.38 18.23
CA GLY A 64 11.89 -0.93 18.03
C GLY A 64 13.24 -0.21 18.03
N VAL A 65 14.19 -0.64 18.89
CA VAL A 65 15.55 -0.03 18.94
C VAL A 65 16.37 -0.38 17.70
N LEU A 66 16.22 -1.59 17.18
CA LEU A 66 16.96 -2.07 16.00
C LEU A 66 16.36 -1.47 14.72
N LEU A 67 15.04 -1.44 14.61
CA LEU A 67 14.31 -0.73 13.55
C LEU A 67 14.67 0.75 13.52
N ARG A 68 14.78 1.41 14.68
CA ARG A 68 15.19 2.81 14.75
C ARG A 68 16.63 3.03 14.28
N ARG A 69 17.57 2.15 14.65
CA ARG A 69 18.95 2.21 14.12
C ARG A 69 19.00 2.03 12.62
N ILE A 70 18.19 1.12 12.06
CA ILE A 70 18.11 0.92 10.61
C ILE A 70 17.50 2.15 9.93
N ALA A 71 16.45 2.75 10.52
CA ALA A 71 15.82 3.96 10.00
C ALA A 71 16.75 5.19 10.05
N ASP A 72 17.58 5.30 11.09
CA ASP A 72 18.59 6.37 11.18
C ASP A 72 19.73 6.15 10.17
N LEU A 73 20.08 4.90 9.86
CA LEU A 73 21.12 4.54 8.89
C LEU A 73 20.66 4.77 7.44
N PHE A 74 19.46 4.29 7.12
CA PHE A 74 18.79 4.55 5.86
C PHE A 74 17.97 5.81 6.05
N SER A 75 18.62 6.99 5.94
CA SER A 75 18.00 8.33 5.91
C SER A 75 16.85 8.38 4.89
N PHE A 76 15.72 7.83 5.29
CA PHE A 76 14.59 7.52 4.44
C PHE A 76 13.38 7.73 5.33
N PHE A 77 12.52 8.61 4.87
CA PHE A 77 11.40 9.16 5.61
C PHE A 77 10.32 8.07 5.76
N PHE A 78 10.58 7.07 6.59
CA PHE A 78 9.69 5.95 6.92
C PHE A 78 8.78 6.29 8.11
N PHE A 79 8.79 7.57 8.52
CA PHE A 79 8.28 8.01 9.81
C PHE A 79 6.77 8.27 9.83
N SER A 80 6.12 8.37 8.67
CA SER A 80 4.69 8.71 8.64
C SER A 80 3.78 7.55 9.03
N PHE A 81 4.24 6.29 8.93
CA PHE A 81 3.38 5.12 9.18
C PHE A 81 3.61 4.45 10.53
N LEU A 82 4.86 4.45 11.04
CA LEU A 82 5.16 3.84 12.34
C LEU A 82 4.52 4.57 13.53
N PHE A 83 4.13 5.85 13.34
CA PHE A 83 3.45 6.63 14.37
C PHE A 83 1.97 6.25 14.53
N PHE A 84 1.33 5.70 13.49
CA PHE A 84 -0.08 5.30 13.55
C PHE A 84 -0.26 3.94 14.23
N PHE A 85 0.73 3.05 14.15
CA PHE A 85 0.70 1.72 14.76
C PHE A 85 1.08 1.68 16.25
N SER A 86 1.72 2.74 16.78
CA SER A 86 2.11 2.78 18.20
C SER A 86 1.01 3.34 19.12
N VAL A 87 -0.14 3.78 18.59
CA VAL A 87 -1.21 4.46 19.36
C VAL A 87 -2.54 3.68 19.35
N SER A 88 -2.55 2.41 18.98
CA SER A 88 -3.70 1.50 19.19
C SER A 88 -3.33 0.31 20.04
#